data_AF-A0A661NLY2-F1
#
_entry.id   AF-A0A661NLY2-F1
#
_cell.length_a   1.000
_cell.length_b   1.000
_cell.length_c   1.000
_cell.angle_alpha   90.00
_cell.angle_beta   90.00
_cell.angle_gamma   90.00
#
_symmetry.space_group_name_H-M   'P 1'
#
loop_
_entity.id
_entity.type
_entity.pdbx_description
1 polymer ?
#
loop_
_entity_poly.entity_id
_entity_poly.type
_entity_poly.pdbx_seq_one_letter_code
_entity_poly.pdbx_strand_id
1 'polypeptide(L)'
;MSPLRPVAPAVLPMLLLLPLLLTGLWSCSDEPISMTVDVVSDWRPGGDFTRVESTLVRGESLEREEREVRQVTFPVAGAEDFLGGVRVAELLDVSGGPLTLEVTLISAAGAPVASRRLSLDLDRDFAATVLLTRSCRDVECPAPSGAPELSECQGGTCVDPRCSLSTPEYCPPPMCDSDAECGAPIPSCMTTGVCNRGYCVCSESTPPVPDSGPPPDSAPPPDCRIDADCGAPSAGPWSPCEGFADVCVETGGTHSREVTTPTCTSGSCTFPSSPESEACVRDTDGSSCNDSNACTTGDACAGGSCTGAPVSCDDTNPCTADSCVPATGCTNTPMAEHASCGASYERCCGGACIDTRSSTSHCGGCGINCAAGFACVNYSGRTVCECTGNAHCPGGAQHICSPTYDLHCGCRDSTVCPSPMTCVDIAGALNYCTY
;
A
#
# COMPACT_ATOMS: atom_id res chain seq x y z
N MET A 1 16.32 71.94 56.31
CA MET A 1 14.85 71.93 56.23
C MET A 1 14.46 70.62 55.55
N SER A 2 13.59 69.83 56.19
CA SER A 2 13.05 68.50 55.81
C SER A 2 12.40 68.45 54.39
N PRO A 3 11.81 67.32 53.94
CA PRO A 3 12.21 65.90 53.87
C PRO A 3 11.95 65.33 52.44
N LEU A 4 12.11 64.03 52.12
CA LEU A 4 11.05 63.00 52.15
C LEU A 4 11.64 61.60 51.88
N ARG A 5 11.07 60.61 52.58
CA ARG A 5 11.41 59.16 52.64
C ARG A 5 10.65 58.33 51.54
N PRO A 6 10.42 56.99 51.66
CA PRO A 6 11.25 55.87 51.15
C PRO A 6 10.42 54.79 50.37
N VAL A 7 11.03 53.73 49.79
CA VAL A 7 10.46 52.36 49.71
C VAL A 7 11.61 51.33 49.52
N ALA A 8 11.55 50.20 50.23
CA ALA A 8 12.46 49.03 50.10
C ALA A 8 11.72 47.83 49.45
N PRO A 9 12.40 46.86 48.81
CA PRO A 9 11.79 45.60 48.41
C PRO A 9 12.20 44.40 49.28
N ALA A 10 11.30 43.42 49.31
CA ALA A 10 11.27 42.24 50.16
C ALA A 10 11.98 41.00 49.57
N VAL A 11 12.27 40.07 50.48
CA VAL A 11 13.05 38.83 50.37
C VAL A 11 12.22 37.66 49.83
N LEU A 12 12.84 36.76 49.04
CA LEU A 12 12.27 35.51 48.52
C LEU A 12 12.89 34.29 49.26
N PRO A 13 12.13 33.24 49.65
CA PRO A 13 12.70 32.05 50.27
C PRO A 13 12.81 30.83 49.33
N MET A 14 13.79 30.02 49.69
CA MET A 14 14.29 28.74 49.18
C MET A 14 13.28 27.60 49.36
N LEU A 15 13.05 26.78 48.32
CA LEU A 15 12.24 25.56 48.38
C LEU A 15 13.07 24.33 47.96
N LEU A 16 13.09 23.30 48.82
CA LEU A 16 13.73 22.00 48.65
C LEU A 16 13.02 21.16 47.58
N LEU A 17 13.80 20.47 46.74
CA LEU A 17 13.34 19.46 45.76
C LEU A 17 13.64 18.04 46.27
N LEU A 18 12.57 17.25 46.38
CA LEU A 18 12.55 15.80 46.62
C LEU A 18 13.08 15.03 45.39
N PRO A 19 13.80 13.89 45.54
CA PRO A 19 14.04 12.97 44.44
C PRO A 19 12.84 12.03 44.30
N LEU A 20 12.01 12.26 43.27
CA LEU A 20 10.96 11.34 42.85
C LEU A 20 11.59 10.18 42.06
N LEU A 21 11.22 8.96 42.41
CA LEU A 21 11.59 7.72 41.72
C LEU A 21 11.30 7.82 40.21
N LEU A 22 12.35 7.72 39.38
CA LEU A 22 12.21 7.29 38.00
C LEU A 22 12.04 5.76 37.98
N THR A 23 10.81 5.28 38.11
CA THR A 23 10.43 4.00 37.49
C THR A 23 10.17 4.31 36.03
N GLY A 24 11.21 4.18 35.21
CA GLY A 24 11.05 4.12 33.76
C GLY A 24 10.22 2.88 33.43
N LEU A 25 8.94 3.09 33.17
CA LEU A 25 8.10 2.16 32.44
C LEU A 25 8.78 1.92 31.10
N TRP A 26 9.46 0.79 30.96
CA TRP A 26 9.83 0.31 29.64
C TRP A 26 8.53 0.00 28.92
N SER A 27 8.31 0.75 27.85
CA SER A 27 7.27 0.56 26.86
C SER A 27 7.40 -0.86 26.29
N CYS A 28 6.53 -1.77 26.73
CA CYS A 28 6.17 -2.94 25.93
C CYS A 28 4.97 -2.51 25.10
N SER A 29 5.21 -2.10 23.86
CA SER A 29 4.18 -2.13 22.82
C SER A 29 4.03 -3.59 22.36
N ASP A 30 3.42 -4.42 23.21
CA ASP A 30 2.76 -5.65 22.76
C ASP A 30 1.27 -5.36 22.87
N GLU A 31 0.72 -4.63 21.89
CA GLU A 31 -0.72 -4.71 21.72
C GLU A 31 -1.04 -6.16 21.32
N PRO A 32 -2.01 -6.81 21.97
CA PRO A 32 -2.37 -8.18 21.63
C PRO A 32 -2.91 -8.23 20.21
N ILE A 33 -2.22 -8.95 19.34
CA ILE A 33 -2.64 -9.14 17.95
C ILE A 33 -3.66 -10.28 17.91
N SER A 34 -4.77 -10.04 17.21
CA SER A 34 -5.75 -11.06 16.87
C SER A 34 -5.51 -11.60 15.47
N MET A 35 -5.76 -12.90 15.29
CA MET A 35 -5.66 -13.56 14.00
C MET A 35 -6.91 -14.39 13.74
N THR A 36 -7.60 -14.10 12.64
CA THR A 36 -8.75 -14.90 12.17
C THR A 36 -8.36 -15.73 10.95
N VAL A 37 -8.87 -16.95 10.87
CA VAL A 37 -8.60 -17.88 9.77
C VAL A 37 -9.91 -18.28 9.13
N ASP A 38 -10.08 -17.91 7.87
CA ASP A 38 -11.17 -18.32 7.01
C ASP A 38 -10.67 -19.39 6.03
N VAL A 39 -11.45 -20.42 5.75
CA VAL A 39 -11.09 -21.49 4.82
C VAL A 39 -12.06 -21.52 3.65
N VAL A 40 -11.49 -21.56 2.45
CA VAL A 40 -12.22 -21.79 1.20
C VAL A 40 -11.77 -23.13 0.62
N SER A 41 -12.71 -24.01 0.30
CA SER A 41 -12.40 -25.35 -0.19
C SER A 41 -13.53 -25.93 -1.03
N ASP A 42 -13.17 -26.64 -2.09
CA ASP A 42 -14.07 -27.44 -2.94
C ASP A 42 -14.08 -28.94 -2.60
N TRP A 43 -13.47 -29.31 -1.47
CA TRP A 43 -13.69 -30.59 -0.81
C TRP A 43 -15.09 -30.66 -0.19
N ARG A 44 -15.71 -31.85 -0.16
CA ARG A 44 -17.08 -32.01 0.39
C ARG A 44 -17.03 -31.96 1.92
N PRO A 45 -17.66 -30.97 2.57
CA PRO A 45 -17.78 -30.94 4.03
C PRO A 45 -18.65 -32.11 4.51
N GLY A 46 -18.30 -32.71 5.63
CA GLY A 46 -18.97 -33.89 6.20
C GLY A 46 -18.75 -35.20 5.43
N GLY A 47 -18.27 -35.14 4.18
CA GLY A 47 -17.95 -36.28 3.34
C GLY A 47 -16.44 -36.54 3.28
N ASP A 48 -15.70 -35.65 2.63
CA ASP A 48 -14.25 -35.81 2.47
C ASP A 48 -13.49 -35.42 3.73
N PHE A 49 -13.94 -34.36 4.41
CA PHE A 49 -13.39 -33.88 5.66
C PHE A 49 -14.49 -33.60 6.67
N THR A 50 -14.19 -33.83 7.94
CA THR A 50 -15.14 -33.66 9.06
C THR A 50 -14.64 -32.66 10.10
N ARG A 51 -13.43 -32.15 9.90
CA ARG A 51 -12.76 -31.26 10.83
C ARG A 51 -11.72 -30.43 10.10
N VAL A 52 -11.53 -29.20 10.56
CA VAL A 52 -10.41 -28.34 10.15
C VAL A 52 -9.54 -28.11 11.36
N GLU A 53 -8.23 -28.28 11.20
CA GLU A 53 -7.24 -28.00 12.23
C GLU A 53 -6.39 -26.81 11.78
N SER A 54 -6.32 -25.78 12.62
CA SER A 54 -5.49 -24.60 12.41
C SER A 54 -4.42 -24.56 13.48
N THR A 55 -3.17 -24.77 13.08
CA THR A 55 -2.02 -24.87 13.97
C THR A 55 -1.10 -23.68 13.71
N LEU A 56 -0.93 -22.83 14.73
CA LEU A 56 0.00 -21.72 14.70
C LEU A 56 1.27 -22.10 15.47
N VAL A 57 2.42 -21.96 14.82
CA VAL A 57 3.74 -22.28 15.40
C VAL A 57 4.68 -21.09 15.24
N ARG A 58 5.45 -20.80 16.29
CA ARG A 58 6.44 -19.71 16.27
C ARG A 58 7.77 -20.13 15.62
N GLY A 59 8.16 -19.46 14.54
CA GLY A 59 9.40 -19.65 13.79
C GLY A 59 9.34 -20.68 12.65
N GLU A 60 10.40 -20.75 11.84
CA GLU A 60 10.41 -21.38 10.49
C GLU A 60 10.29 -22.93 10.39
N SER A 61 9.96 -23.68 11.46
CA SER A 61 10.00 -25.16 11.42
C SER A 61 9.11 -25.84 12.46
N LEU A 62 8.41 -26.89 12.03
CA LEU A 62 7.55 -27.75 12.87
C LEU A 62 8.34 -28.85 13.61
N GLU A 63 9.66 -28.94 13.42
CA GLU A 63 10.45 -30.13 13.82
C GLU A 63 11.12 -30.03 15.21
N ARG A 64 10.90 -28.98 16.00
CA ARG A 64 11.45 -28.87 17.37
C ARG A 64 10.37 -28.89 18.45
N GLU A 65 10.53 -29.81 19.40
CA GLU A 65 9.60 -30.21 20.47
C GLU A 65 9.26 -29.15 21.53
N GLU A 66 9.71 -27.89 21.41
CA GLU A 66 9.37 -26.82 22.37
C GLU A 66 9.09 -25.50 21.63
N ARG A 67 7.89 -25.37 21.09
CA ARG A 67 7.35 -24.10 20.58
C ARG A 67 5.96 -23.88 21.13
N GLU A 68 5.58 -22.63 21.33
CA GLU A 68 4.19 -22.26 21.60
C GLU A 68 3.37 -22.66 20.37
N VAL A 69 2.67 -23.80 20.48
CA VAL A 69 1.76 -24.32 19.47
C VAL A 69 0.36 -23.97 19.93
N ARG A 70 -0.32 -23.10 19.18
CA ARG A 70 -1.76 -22.86 19.37
C ARG A 70 -2.51 -23.58 18.28
N GLN A 71 -3.27 -24.59 18.66
CA GLN A 71 -4.09 -25.36 17.74
C GLN A 71 -5.57 -25.10 18.03
N VAL A 72 -6.31 -24.73 16.99
CA VAL A 72 -7.75 -24.58 17.02
C VAL A 72 -8.36 -25.64 16.11
N THR A 73 -9.48 -26.20 16.55
CA THR A 73 -10.15 -27.29 15.85
C THR A 73 -11.59 -26.90 15.60
N PHE A 74 -11.98 -26.90 14.32
CA PHE A 74 -13.33 -26.59 13.87
C PHE A 74 -14.04 -27.87 13.41
N PRO A 75 -15.10 -28.34 14.10
CA PRO A 75 -15.88 -29.48 13.65
C PRO A 75 -16.75 -29.09 12.44
N VAL A 76 -16.91 -30.01 11.49
CA VAL A 76 -17.70 -29.79 10.26
C VAL A 76 -18.92 -30.69 10.27
N ALA A 77 -20.11 -30.10 10.25
CA ALA A 77 -21.40 -30.80 10.25
C ALA A 77 -21.86 -31.21 8.84
N GLY A 78 -21.25 -30.65 7.79
CA GLY A 78 -21.52 -30.98 6.38
C GLY A 78 -22.47 -30.02 5.67
N ALA A 79 -23.02 -29.04 6.38
CA ALA A 79 -23.94 -28.04 5.83
C ALA A 79 -23.28 -26.66 5.60
N GLU A 80 -22.03 -26.49 6.02
CA GLU A 80 -21.29 -25.25 5.93
C GLU A 80 -20.85 -24.96 4.48
N ASP A 81 -20.95 -23.69 4.07
CA ASP A 81 -20.54 -23.24 2.74
C ASP A 81 -19.05 -22.90 2.67
N PHE A 82 -18.22 -23.94 2.57
CA PHE A 82 -16.78 -23.78 2.37
C PHE A 82 -16.41 -23.22 0.98
N LEU A 83 -17.34 -23.14 0.02
CA LEU A 83 -17.09 -22.45 -1.25
C LEU A 83 -17.16 -20.93 -1.05
N GLY A 84 -18.13 -20.43 -0.28
CA GLY A 84 -18.21 -19.02 0.13
C GLY A 84 -17.13 -18.61 1.14
N GLY A 85 -16.62 -19.57 1.90
CA GLY A 85 -15.59 -19.39 2.91
C GLY A 85 -16.17 -19.42 4.32
N VAL A 86 -15.50 -20.13 5.23
CA VAL A 86 -15.94 -20.34 6.60
C VAL A 86 -14.85 -19.93 7.57
N ARG A 87 -15.19 -19.14 8.59
CA ARG A 87 -14.27 -18.83 9.70
C ARG A 87 -14.09 -20.06 10.58
N VAL A 88 -12.89 -20.62 10.57
CA VAL A 88 -12.55 -21.87 11.28
C VAL A 88 -11.71 -21.65 12.53
N ALA A 89 -11.02 -20.52 12.64
CA ALA A 89 -10.26 -20.18 13.85
C ALA A 89 -10.23 -18.68 14.14
N GLU A 90 -10.19 -18.36 15.43
CA GLU A 90 -9.93 -17.03 15.96
C GLU A 90 -8.91 -17.19 17.09
N LEU A 91 -7.74 -16.60 16.90
CA LEU A 91 -6.57 -16.70 17.77
C LEU A 91 -6.32 -15.30 18.35
N LEU A 92 -6.67 -15.11 19.62
CA LEU A 92 -6.47 -13.86 20.35
C LEU A 92 -5.08 -13.84 21.01
N ASP A 93 -4.54 -12.67 21.32
CA ASP A 93 -3.28 -12.50 22.06
C ASP A 93 -2.08 -13.23 21.41
N VAL A 94 -1.96 -13.16 20.09
CA VAL A 94 -0.80 -13.66 19.34
C VAL A 94 0.31 -12.63 19.45
N SER A 95 1.53 -13.04 19.82
CA SER A 95 2.66 -12.10 19.79
C SER A 95 3.11 -11.86 18.34
N GLY A 96 3.46 -10.62 18.01
CA GLY A 96 3.98 -10.26 16.70
C GLY A 96 5.30 -10.93 16.33
N GLY A 97 5.64 -10.85 15.04
CA GLY A 97 6.85 -11.42 14.44
C GLY A 97 6.60 -12.67 13.58
N PRO A 98 7.67 -13.40 13.22
CA PRO A 98 7.60 -14.50 12.25
C PRO A 98 6.93 -15.75 12.83
N LEU A 99 5.87 -16.18 12.16
CA LEU A 99 5.00 -17.29 12.53
C LEU A 99 4.74 -18.20 11.31
N THR A 100 4.35 -19.43 11.58
CA THR A 100 3.85 -20.36 10.56
C THR A 100 2.45 -20.81 10.95
N LEU A 101 1.48 -20.53 10.07
CA LEU A 101 0.13 -21.08 10.17
C LEU A 101 0.02 -22.30 9.26
N GLU A 102 -0.33 -23.44 9.82
CA GLU A 102 -0.71 -24.64 9.07
C GLU A 102 -2.21 -24.85 9.22
N VAL A 103 -2.92 -25.00 8.11
CA VAL A 103 -4.35 -25.34 8.10
C VAL A 103 -4.52 -26.66 7.37
N THR A 104 -5.16 -27.62 8.04
CA THR A 104 -5.33 -28.98 7.56
C THR A 104 -6.79 -29.39 7.58
N LEU A 105 -7.28 -29.91 6.45
CA LEU A 105 -8.56 -30.59 6.37
C LEU A 105 -8.37 -32.04 6.84
N ILE A 106 -9.17 -32.50 7.79
CA ILE A 106 -9.06 -33.82 8.40
C ILE A 106 -10.30 -34.66 8.07
N SER A 107 -10.07 -35.85 7.54
CA SER A 107 -11.11 -36.84 7.22
C SER A 107 -11.80 -37.40 8.48
N ALA A 108 -12.94 -38.06 8.30
CA ALA A 108 -13.62 -38.79 9.39
C ALA A 108 -12.73 -39.87 10.05
N ALA A 109 -11.75 -40.40 9.30
CA ALA A 109 -10.78 -41.37 9.79
C ALA A 109 -9.59 -40.72 10.54
N GLY A 110 -9.55 -39.39 10.64
CA GLY A 110 -8.45 -38.65 11.28
C GLY A 110 -7.23 -38.44 10.39
N ALA A 111 -7.28 -38.82 9.11
CA ALA A 111 -6.17 -38.59 8.17
C ALA A 111 -6.26 -37.19 7.52
N PRO A 112 -5.12 -36.51 7.27
CA PRO A 112 -5.10 -35.26 6.54
C PRO A 112 -5.50 -35.47 5.07
N VAL A 113 -6.34 -34.57 4.59
CA VAL A 113 -6.94 -34.61 3.25
C VAL A 113 -6.29 -33.58 2.34
N ALA A 114 -6.04 -32.39 2.89
CA ALA A 114 -5.28 -31.31 2.28
C ALA A 114 -4.69 -30.45 3.40
N SER A 115 -3.51 -29.89 3.17
CA SER A 115 -2.83 -29.00 4.11
C SER A 115 -2.26 -27.80 3.38
N ARG A 116 -2.26 -26.65 4.05
CA ARG A 116 -1.62 -25.44 3.54
C ARG A 116 -0.83 -24.77 4.65
N ARG A 117 0.41 -24.43 4.36
CA ARG A 117 1.29 -23.70 5.27
C ARG A 117 1.50 -22.27 4.76
N LEU A 118 1.44 -21.33 5.68
CA LEU A 118 1.58 -19.90 5.43
C LEU A 118 2.68 -19.37 6.34
N SER A 119 3.70 -18.75 5.74
CA SER A 119 4.70 -17.99 6.48
C SER A 119 4.19 -16.57 6.67
N LEU A 120 4.05 -16.15 7.92
CA LEU A 120 3.46 -14.87 8.31
C LEU A 120 4.48 -14.07 9.12
N ASP A 121 4.50 -12.75 8.94
CA ASP A 121 5.18 -11.82 9.83
C ASP A 121 4.13 -10.84 10.34
N LEU A 122 3.70 -11.02 11.60
CA LEU A 122 2.58 -10.27 12.16
C LEU A 122 3.05 -9.02 12.89
N ASP A 123 2.59 -7.85 12.46
CA ASP A 123 2.81 -6.56 13.11
C ASP A 123 1.51 -5.88 13.59
N ARG A 124 0.35 -6.44 13.21
CA ARG A 124 -1.02 -5.97 13.51
C ARG A 124 -2.04 -7.11 13.43
N ASP A 125 -3.29 -6.82 13.78
CA ASP A 125 -4.44 -7.71 13.57
C ASP A 125 -4.50 -8.24 12.13
N PHE A 126 -4.78 -9.53 12.00
CA PHE A 126 -4.61 -10.25 10.74
C PHE A 126 -5.77 -11.21 10.42
N ALA A 127 -6.24 -11.19 9.17
CA ALA A 127 -7.21 -12.14 8.66
C ALA A 127 -6.62 -12.95 7.50
N ALA A 128 -6.49 -14.26 7.69
CA ALA A 128 -5.98 -15.18 6.68
C ALA A 128 -7.15 -15.91 6.01
N THR A 129 -7.29 -15.79 4.68
CA THR A 129 -8.14 -16.72 3.91
C THR A 129 -7.28 -17.81 3.29
N VAL A 130 -7.52 -19.05 3.70
CA VAL A 130 -6.76 -20.22 3.25
C VAL A 130 -7.57 -20.98 2.21
N LEU A 131 -7.12 -20.91 0.96
CA LEU A 131 -7.68 -21.69 -0.13
C LEU A 131 -7.04 -23.08 -0.18
N LEU A 132 -7.85 -24.13 -0.05
CA LEU A 132 -7.48 -25.55 -0.11
C LEU A 132 -8.33 -26.23 -1.18
N THR A 133 -7.78 -26.42 -2.38
CA THR A 133 -8.56 -26.99 -3.50
C THR A 133 -8.18 -28.44 -3.79
N ARG A 134 -9.13 -29.21 -4.32
CA ARG A 134 -8.93 -30.56 -4.85
C ARG A 134 -7.99 -30.58 -6.04
N SER A 135 -7.82 -29.46 -6.75
CA SER A 135 -6.85 -29.32 -7.83
C SER A 135 -5.41 -29.57 -7.38
N CYS A 136 -5.11 -29.44 -6.09
CA CYS A 136 -3.80 -29.76 -5.51
C CYS A 136 -3.62 -31.22 -5.07
N ARG A 137 -4.64 -32.08 -5.18
CA ARG A 137 -4.58 -33.47 -4.67
C ARG A 137 -3.41 -34.29 -5.25
N ASP A 138 -3.12 -34.08 -6.53
CA ASP A 138 -2.10 -34.83 -7.28
C ASP A 138 -0.98 -33.92 -7.80
N VAL A 139 -0.84 -32.73 -7.20
CA VAL A 139 0.21 -31.76 -7.57
C VAL A 139 1.36 -31.90 -6.59
N GLU A 140 2.54 -32.25 -7.12
CA GLU A 140 3.78 -32.30 -6.35
C GLU A 140 4.53 -30.96 -6.49
N CYS A 141 4.76 -30.27 -5.37
CA CYS A 141 5.51 -29.04 -5.31
C CYS A 141 6.78 -29.20 -4.44
N PRO A 142 7.95 -28.66 -4.89
CA PRO A 142 8.16 -28.02 -6.17
C PRO A 142 8.06 -29.00 -7.34
N ALA A 143 7.52 -28.52 -8.47
CA ALA A 143 7.34 -29.37 -9.64
C ALA A 143 8.70 -29.97 -10.09
N PRO A 144 8.75 -31.20 -10.62
CA PRO A 144 10.01 -31.88 -10.96
C PRO A 144 10.94 -31.11 -11.92
N SER A 145 10.37 -30.17 -12.70
CA SER A 145 11.09 -29.26 -13.61
C SER A 145 10.80 -27.78 -13.31
N GLY A 146 10.22 -27.48 -12.15
CA GLY A 146 9.85 -26.13 -11.72
C GLY A 146 10.96 -25.45 -10.92
N ALA A 147 10.70 -24.18 -10.58
CA ALA A 147 11.59 -23.42 -9.71
C ALA A 147 11.46 -23.96 -8.26
N PRO A 148 12.58 -24.23 -7.55
CA PRO A 148 12.56 -24.86 -6.23
C PRO A 148 11.86 -24.02 -5.16
N GLU A 149 11.76 -22.71 -5.35
CA GLU A 149 11.05 -21.78 -4.47
C GLU A 149 9.53 -21.97 -4.49
N LEU A 150 8.97 -22.52 -5.57
CA LEU A 150 7.52 -22.76 -5.72
C LEU A 150 7.15 -24.10 -5.08
N SER A 151 7.20 -24.17 -3.75
CA SER A 151 7.12 -25.42 -2.98
C SER A 151 5.75 -25.71 -2.36
N GLU A 152 4.78 -24.81 -2.50
CA GLU A 152 3.41 -24.99 -1.98
C GLU A 152 2.40 -24.98 -3.14
N CYS A 153 1.28 -25.70 -3.03
CA CYS A 153 0.25 -25.73 -4.08
C CYS A 153 -0.94 -24.83 -3.75
N GLN A 154 -1.37 -24.01 -4.73
CA GLN A 154 -2.59 -23.22 -4.66
C GLN A 154 -3.34 -23.28 -5.99
N GLY A 155 -4.60 -23.71 -5.97
CA GLY A 155 -5.45 -23.75 -7.17
C GLY A 155 -4.93 -24.70 -8.27
N GLY A 156 -4.11 -25.70 -7.91
CA GLY A 156 -3.49 -26.63 -8.87
C GLY A 156 -2.15 -26.15 -9.46
N THR A 157 -1.64 -25.01 -9.01
CA THR A 157 -0.35 -24.45 -9.43
C THR A 157 0.60 -24.37 -8.25
N CYS A 158 1.88 -24.67 -8.46
CA CYS A 158 2.91 -24.44 -7.44
C CYS A 158 3.21 -22.94 -7.30
N VAL A 159 3.19 -22.45 -6.06
CA VAL A 159 3.39 -21.06 -5.66
C VAL A 159 4.49 -20.94 -4.60
N ASP A 160 5.01 -19.73 -4.40
CA ASP A 160 5.94 -19.44 -3.30
C ASP A 160 5.19 -19.60 -1.96
N PRO A 161 5.78 -20.24 -0.93
CA PRO A 161 5.17 -20.37 0.41
C PRO A 161 4.80 -19.05 1.09
N ARG A 162 5.40 -17.94 0.63
CA ARG A 162 5.08 -16.58 1.07
C ARG A 162 3.89 -16.00 0.31
N CYS A 163 3.28 -16.67 -0.65
CA CYS A 163 2.05 -16.17 -1.27
C CYS A 163 0.91 -16.15 -0.23
N SER A 164 0.52 -14.94 0.16
CA SER A 164 -0.56 -14.68 1.10
C SER A 164 -1.22 -13.33 0.80
N LEU A 165 -2.28 -12.97 1.54
CA LEU A 165 -2.94 -11.67 1.40
C LEU A 165 -2.04 -10.49 1.81
N SER A 166 -1.09 -10.67 2.74
CA SER A 166 -0.14 -9.62 3.15
C SER A 166 1.07 -9.52 2.23
N THR A 167 1.27 -10.52 1.38
CA THR A 167 2.42 -10.66 0.49
C THR A 167 1.96 -11.05 -0.92
N PRO A 168 1.03 -10.27 -1.51
CA PRO A 168 0.41 -10.59 -2.80
C PRO A 168 1.40 -10.57 -3.96
N GLU A 169 2.55 -9.92 -3.83
CA GLU A 169 3.62 -9.88 -4.82
C GLU A 169 4.26 -11.25 -5.10
N TYR A 170 4.11 -12.20 -4.16
CA TYR A 170 4.56 -13.60 -4.33
C TYR A 170 3.46 -14.50 -4.91
N CYS A 171 2.24 -13.97 -5.07
CA CYS A 171 1.12 -14.73 -5.59
C CYS A 171 1.03 -14.65 -7.12
N PRO A 172 0.64 -15.75 -7.79
CA PRO A 172 0.34 -15.71 -9.21
C PRO A 172 -0.90 -14.82 -9.46
N PRO A 173 -1.04 -14.25 -10.67
CA PRO A 173 -2.24 -13.52 -11.05
C PRO A 173 -3.49 -14.42 -10.95
N PRO A 174 -4.69 -13.82 -10.80
CA PRO A 174 -5.94 -14.59 -10.78
C PRO A 174 -6.08 -15.39 -12.07
N MET A 175 -6.59 -16.62 -11.93
CA MET A 175 -6.84 -17.57 -13.01
C MET A 175 -8.15 -17.29 -13.76
N CYS A 176 -9.07 -16.55 -13.14
CA CYS A 176 -10.37 -16.22 -13.69
C CYS A 176 -10.89 -14.89 -13.14
N ASP A 177 -11.68 -14.18 -13.94
CA ASP A 177 -12.54 -13.08 -13.51
C ASP A 177 -14.03 -13.45 -13.53
N SER A 178 -14.38 -14.57 -14.19
CA SER A 178 -15.75 -15.07 -14.32
C SER A 178 -15.82 -16.59 -14.44
N ASP A 179 -16.98 -17.18 -14.10
CA ASP A 179 -17.20 -18.65 -14.20
C ASP A 179 -16.94 -19.21 -15.60
N ALA A 180 -17.14 -18.39 -16.63
CA ALA A 180 -16.92 -18.78 -18.02
C ALA A 180 -15.44 -19.08 -18.35
N GLU A 181 -14.51 -18.50 -17.58
CA GLU A 181 -13.06 -18.69 -17.76
C GLU A 181 -12.56 -19.97 -17.10
N CYS A 182 -13.32 -20.54 -16.17
CA CYS A 182 -13.00 -21.79 -15.49
C CYS A 182 -13.38 -23.04 -16.28
N GLY A 183 -13.21 -22.97 -17.61
CA GLY A 183 -13.69 -23.93 -18.60
C GLY A 183 -13.52 -25.40 -18.20
N ALA A 184 -14.48 -26.23 -18.61
CA ALA A 184 -14.41 -27.67 -18.39
C ALA A 184 -13.49 -28.35 -19.42
N PRO A 185 -12.67 -29.34 -19.02
CA PRO A 185 -12.57 -29.89 -17.67
C PRO A 185 -11.50 -29.20 -16.80
N ILE A 186 -11.85 -28.86 -15.57
CA ILE A 186 -10.86 -28.73 -14.50
C ILE A 186 -10.33 -30.15 -14.21
N PRO A 187 -9.00 -30.38 -14.22
CA PRO A 187 -8.41 -31.72 -14.06
C PRO A 187 -8.92 -32.51 -12.84
N SER A 188 -9.36 -31.82 -11.78
CA SER A 188 -9.74 -32.40 -10.50
C SER A 188 -11.23 -32.75 -10.32
N CYS A 189 -12.15 -32.29 -11.17
CA CYS A 189 -13.58 -32.53 -10.93
C CYS A 189 -14.44 -32.93 -12.14
N MET A 190 -13.92 -32.92 -13.37
CA MET A 190 -14.70 -33.27 -14.59
C MET A 190 -16.03 -32.48 -14.77
N THR A 191 -16.33 -31.49 -13.92
CA THR A 191 -17.56 -30.66 -13.89
C THR A 191 -17.24 -29.20 -14.24
N THR A 192 -18.25 -28.33 -14.11
CA THR A 192 -18.14 -26.88 -14.27
C THR A 192 -17.35 -26.25 -13.14
N GLY A 193 -16.31 -25.49 -13.50
CA GLY A 193 -15.63 -24.60 -12.59
C GLY A 193 -16.44 -23.34 -12.31
N VAL A 194 -16.34 -22.84 -11.08
CA VAL A 194 -16.85 -21.51 -10.69
C VAL A 194 -15.64 -20.67 -10.32
N CYS A 195 -15.68 -19.39 -10.69
CA CYS A 195 -14.65 -18.46 -10.31
C CYS A 195 -14.91 -17.95 -8.90
N ASN A 196 -14.01 -18.24 -7.98
CA ASN A 196 -14.08 -17.79 -6.61
C ASN A 196 -12.77 -17.11 -6.24
N ARG A 197 -12.83 -15.80 -5.96
CA ARG A 197 -11.67 -14.98 -5.56
C ARG A 197 -10.47 -15.13 -6.50
N GLY A 198 -10.73 -15.15 -7.81
CA GLY A 198 -9.70 -15.28 -8.83
C GLY A 198 -9.18 -16.71 -9.06
N TYR A 199 -9.78 -17.72 -8.41
CA TYR A 199 -9.40 -19.12 -8.60
C TYR A 199 -10.58 -19.94 -9.10
N CYS A 200 -10.29 -20.86 -10.01
CA CYS A 200 -11.27 -21.83 -10.45
C CYS A 200 -11.41 -22.95 -9.42
N VAL A 201 -12.54 -22.96 -8.73
CA VAL A 201 -12.91 -23.99 -7.77
C VAL A 201 -13.94 -24.93 -8.38
N CYS A 202 -13.89 -26.20 -7.98
CA CYS A 202 -14.89 -27.15 -8.42
C CYS A 202 -16.24 -26.82 -7.79
N SER A 203 -17.20 -26.35 -8.61
CA SER A 203 -18.60 -26.55 -8.27
C SER A 203 -18.94 -27.99 -8.64
N GLU A 204 -18.89 -28.89 -7.66
CA GLU A 204 -19.83 -29.97 -7.75
C GLU A 204 -21.17 -29.27 -7.53
N SER A 205 -21.93 -29.08 -8.61
CA SER A 205 -23.36 -28.99 -8.42
C SER A 205 -23.70 -30.26 -7.66
N THR A 206 -23.90 -30.15 -6.36
CA THR A 206 -24.93 -30.96 -5.76
C THR A 206 -26.13 -30.62 -6.64
N PRO A 207 -26.65 -31.54 -7.48
CA PRO A 207 -28.08 -31.44 -7.70
C PRO A 207 -28.69 -31.27 -6.31
N PRO A 208 -29.72 -30.44 -6.12
CA PRO A 208 -30.54 -30.60 -4.93
C PRO A 208 -30.73 -32.10 -4.83
N VAL A 209 -30.35 -32.70 -3.69
CA VAL A 209 -30.62 -34.12 -3.46
C VAL A 209 -32.03 -34.30 -3.96
N PRO A 210 -32.30 -35.09 -5.03
CA PRO A 210 -33.67 -35.32 -5.39
C PRO A 210 -34.22 -35.92 -4.13
N ASP A 211 -35.12 -35.18 -3.51
CA ASP A 211 -35.88 -35.61 -2.35
C ASP A 211 -36.52 -36.92 -2.79
N SER A 212 -35.81 -38.00 -2.52
CA SER A 212 -36.14 -39.37 -2.83
C SER A 212 -36.60 -40.01 -1.55
N GLY A 213 -37.34 -39.24 -0.76
CA GLY A 213 -38.66 -39.65 -0.35
C GLY A 213 -39.63 -38.50 -0.61
N PRO A 214 -40.90 -38.75 -0.96
CA PRO A 214 -41.92 -37.86 -0.43
C PRO A 214 -41.72 -37.78 1.09
N PRO A 215 -41.93 -36.62 1.74
CA PRO A 215 -41.99 -36.56 3.19
C PRO A 215 -42.91 -37.68 3.69
N PRO A 216 -42.66 -38.32 4.84
CA PRO A 216 -43.61 -39.25 5.45
C PRO A 216 -44.83 -38.49 6.00
N ASP A 217 -45.44 -37.63 5.19
CA ASP A 217 -46.69 -36.93 5.45
C ASP A 217 -47.54 -36.96 4.17
N SER A 218 -47.81 -38.18 3.70
CA SER A 218 -49.10 -38.48 3.09
C SER A 218 -50.03 -39.14 4.12
N ALA A 219 -49.93 -38.69 5.38
CA ALA A 219 -51.18 -38.42 6.07
C ALA A 219 -51.93 -37.39 5.20
N PRO A 220 -53.25 -37.49 5.00
CA PRO A 220 -54.02 -36.32 4.55
C PRO A 220 -53.55 -35.13 5.40
N PRO A 221 -53.41 -33.90 4.85
CA PRO A 221 -53.07 -32.75 5.67
C PRO A 221 -53.95 -32.84 6.93
N PRO A 222 -53.39 -32.76 8.15
CA PRO A 222 -54.24 -32.69 9.31
C PRO A 222 -55.22 -31.57 9.00
N ASP A 223 -56.51 -31.91 8.97
CA ASP A 223 -57.59 -31.00 8.60
C ASP A 223 -57.40 -29.76 9.48
N CYS A 224 -56.78 -28.71 8.92
CA CYS A 224 -56.30 -27.61 9.73
C CYS A 224 -57.52 -26.81 10.14
N ARG A 225 -57.56 -26.38 11.40
CA ARG A 225 -58.65 -25.55 11.91
C ARG A 225 -58.23 -24.12 12.09
N ILE A 226 -56.94 -23.92 12.38
CA ILE A 226 -56.30 -22.62 12.54
C ILE A 226 -54.91 -22.64 11.89
N ASP A 227 -54.36 -21.47 11.57
CA ASP A 227 -53.04 -21.33 10.93
C ASP A 227 -51.92 -22.00 11.74
N ALA A 228 -52.02 -22.00 13.08
CA ALA A 228 -51.04 -22.62 13.96
C ALA A 228 -50.91 -24.16 13.78
N ASP A 229 -51.93 -24.81 13.21
CA ASP A 229 -51.89 -26.25 12.90
C ASP A 229 -50.96 -26.54 11.70
N CYS A 230 -50.64 -25.52 10.90
CA CYS A 230 -49.81 -25.62 9.68
C CYS A 230 -48.32 -25.35 9.91
N GLY A 231 -47.91 -25.13 11.17
CA GLY A 231 -46.53 -24.85 11.55
C GLY A 231 -46.22 -23.38 11.78
N ALA A 232 -45.02 -23.10 12.29
CA ALA A 232 -44.56 -21.73 12.52
C ALA A 232 -44.09 -21.07 11.21
N PRO A 233 -44.17 -19.73 11.09
CA PRO A 233 -43.52 -19.00 10.01
C PRO A 233 -42.03 -19.33 9.92
N SER A 234 -41.52 -19.45 8.70
CA SER A 234 -40.10 -19.71 8.44
C SER A 234 -39.56 -18.67 7.47
N ALA A 235 -38.35 -18.20 7.71
CA ALA A 235 -37.65 -17.29 6.81
C ALA A 235 -36.44 -17.99 6.17
N GLY A 236 -36.23 -17.75 4.87
CA GLY A 236 -35.03 -18.18 4.17
C GLY A 236 -33.78 -17.39 4.58
N PRO A 237 -32.60 -17.77 4.07
CA PRO A 237 -31.38 -16.99 4.28
C PRO A 237 -31.54 -15.60 3.66
N TRP A 238 -30.88 -14.61 4.27
CA TRP A 238 -30.74 -13.29 3.66
C TRP A 238 -29.88 -13.36 2.41
N SER A 239 -30.24 -12.58 1.40
CA SER A 239 -29.36 -12.29 0.27
C SER A 239 -28.07 -11.60 0.74
N PRO A 240 -27.03 -11.54 -0.11
CA PRO A 240 -25.92 -10.62 0.10
C PRO A 240 -26.44 -9.19 0.30
N CYS A 241 -25.69 -8.40 1.06
CA CYS A 241 -25.99 -6.98 1.24
C CYS A 241 -25.62 -6.25 -0.06
N GLU A 242 -26.61 -5.67 -0.73
CA GLU A 242 -26.47 -5.05 -2.05
C GLU A 242 -27.02 -3.63 -2.05
N GLY A 243 -26.85 -2.89 -3.15
CA GLY A 243 -27.41 -1.53 -3.31
C GLY A 243 -26.53 -0.39 -2.79
N PHE A 244 -25.26 -0.64 -2.53
CA PHE A 244 -24.28 0.40 -2.22
C PHE A 244 -23.95 1.25 -3.46
N ALA A 245 -23.67 2.55 -3.26
CA ALA A 245 -23.44 3.49 -4.37
C ALA A 245 -22.10 3.28 -5.09
N ASP A 246 -21.07 2.87 -4.35
CA ASP A 246 -19.73 2.56 -4.87
C ASP A 246 -19.09 1.45 -4.01
N VAL A 247 -17.77 1.24 -4.09
CA VAL A 247 -17.05 0.20 -3.32
C VAL A 247 -16.79 0.59 -1.85
N CYS A 248 -16.71 1.87 -1.53
CA CYS A 248 -16.37 2.35 -0.19
C CYS A 248 -17.59 2.67 0.65
N VAL A 249 -18.76 2.94 0.06
CA VAL A 249 -19.96 3.25 0.85
C VAL A 249 -20.36 2.05 1.71
N GLU A 250 -20.46 2.31 3.02
CA GLU A 250 -20.69 1.28 4.05
C GLU A 250 -22.13 1.18 4.52
N THR A 251 -22.97 2.15 4.15
CA THR A 251 -24.36 2.26 4.59
C THR A 251 -25.31 2.41 3.41
N GLY A 252 -26.59 2.15 3.64
CA GLY A 252 -27.62 2.25 2.59
C GLY A 252 -27.77 0.98 1.74
N GLY A 253 -27.06 -0.11 2.10
CA GLY A 253 -27.30 -1.42 1.54
C GLY A 253 -28.65 -1.99 2.00
N THR A 254 -29.21 -2.88 1.19
CA THR A 254 -30.43 -3.63 1.48
C THR A 254 -30.18 -5.09 1.16
N HIS A 255 -30.68 -5.99 2.00
CA HIS A 255 -30.80 -7.41 1.66
C HIS A 255 -32.26 -7.86 1.80
N SER A 256 -32.59 -8.93 1.10
CA SER A 256 -33.94 -9.50 1.07
C SER A 256 -33.92 -10.99 1.38
N ARG A 257 -35.04 -11.49 1.90
CA ARG A 257 -35.29 -12.92 2.09
C ARG A 257 -36.76 -13.23 1.83
N GLU A 258 -37.04 -14.50 1.53
CA GLU A 258 -38.42 -14.99 1.46
C GLU A 258 -38.90 -15.44 2.84
N VAL A 259 -40.05 -14.93 3.26
CA VAL A 259 -40.74 -15.36 4.49
C VAL A 259 -41.98 -16.14 4.10
N THR A 260 -42.05 -17.38 4.56
CA THR A 260 -43.20 -18.27 4.38
C THR A 260 -44.06 -18.25 5.64
N THR A 261 -45.32 -17.85 5.50
CA THR A 261 -46.30 -17.87 6.59
C THR A 261 -47.38 -18.91 6.28
N PRO A 262 -47.36 -20.08 6.92
CA PRO A 262 -48.40 -21.09 6.72
C PRO A 262 -49.78 -20.55 7.10
N THR A 263 -50.78 -20.76 6.25
CA THR A 263 -52.18 -20.36 6.50
C THR A 263 -53.12 -21.52 6.22
N CYS A 264 -54.20 -21.61 6.99
CA CYS A 264 -55.21 -22.63 6.83
C CYS A 264 -56.36 -22.10 5.97
N THR A 265 -56.54 -22.66 4.77
CA THR A 265 -57.63 -22.31 3.87
C THR A 265 -58.51 -23.53 3.61
N SER A 266 -59.76 -23.49 4.10
CA SER A 266 -60.76 -24.57 3.89
C SER A 266 -60.28 -25.97 4.30
N GLY A 267 -59.60 -26.09 5.44
CA GLY A 267 -59.11 -27.38 5.96
C GLY A 267 -57.79 -27.85 5.34
N SER A 268 -57.16 -27.04 4.50
CA SER A 268 -55.85 -27.32 3.88
C SER A 268 -54.84 -26.21 4.15
N CYS A 269 -53.63 -26.60 4.53
CA CYS A 269 -52.51 -25.67 4.72
C CYS A 269 -51.99 -25.17 3.37
N THR A 270 -51.88 -23.85 3.23
CA THR A 270 -51.24 -23.14 2.13
C THR A 270 -50.02 -22.40 2.65
N PHE A 271 -48.97 -22.27 1.82
CA PHE A 271 -47.68 -21.69 2.22
C PHE A 271 -47.36 -20.47 1.35
N PRO A 272 -48.08 -19.35 1.49
CA PRO A 272 -47.71 -18.12 0.82
C PRO A 272 -46.33 -17.65 1.29
N SER A 273 -45.49 -17.24 0.34
CA SER A 273 -44.23 -16.56 0.61
C SER A 273 -44.32 -15.10 0.19
N SER A 274 -43.64 -14.24 0.92
CA SER A 274 -43.50 -12.82 0.59
C SER A 274 -42.07 -12.36 0.83
N PRO A 275 -41.55 -11.43 0.00
CA PRO A 275 -40.25 -10.84 0.21
C PRO A 275 -40.28 -9.91 1.42
N GLU A 276 -39.31 -10.09 2.31
CA GLU A 276 -38.96 -9.16 3.37
C GLU A 276 -37.62 -8.50 3.01
N SER A 277 -37.46 -7.22 3.32
CA SER A 277 -36.21 -6.48 3.09
C SER A 277 -35.86 -5.65 4.31
N GLU A 278 -34.58 -5.62 4.65
CA GLU A 278 -34.05 -4.78 5.72
C GLU A 278 -32.75 -4.09 5.30
N ALA A 279 -32.37 -3.05 6.06
CA ALA A 279 -31.15 -2.30 5.80
C ALA A 279 -29.95 -3.08 6.36
N CYS A 280 -28.84 -3.03 5.64
CA CYS A 280 -27.59 -3.66 6.04
C CYS A 280 -26.40 -2.72 5.82
N VAL A 281 -25.29 -3.05 6.48
CA VAL A 281 -24.02 -2.33 6.41
C VAL A 281 -22.89 -3.29 6.05
N ARG A 282 -21.78 -2.75 5.57
CA ARG A 282 -20.55 -3.49 5.34
C ARG A 282 -19.36 -2.67 5.81
N ASP A 283 -18.26 -3.35 6.14
CA ASP A 283 -16.97 -2.73 6.37
C ASP A 283 -16.11 -2.93 5.13
N THR A 284 -15.61 -1.84 4.57
CA THR A 284 -14.77 -1.86 3.37
C THR A 284 -13.42 -1.22 3.61
N ASP A 285 -13.10 -0.82 4.84
CA ASP A 285 -11.86 -0.12 5.15
C ASP A 285 -10.64 -0.95 4.71
N GLY A 286 -9.73 -0.29 3.98
CA GLY A 286 -8.55 -0.92 3.37
C GLY A 286 -8.79 -1.61 2.02
N SER A 287 -10.04 -1.71 1.54
CA SER A 287 -10.32 -2.21 0.19
C SER A 287 -9.80 -1.23 -0.87
N SER A 288 -9.21 -1.75 -1.95
CA SER A 288 -8.74 -0.92 -3.06
C SER A 288 -9.88 -0.17 -3.73
N CYS A 289 -9.66 1.10 -4.03
CA CYS A 289 -10.62 1.93 -4.76
C CYS A 289 -9.86 2.90 -5.68
N ASN A 290 -10.56 3.84 -6.31
CA ASN A 290 -9.93 4.90 -7.10
C ASN A 290 -10.64 6.22 -6.78
N ASP A 291 -9.90 7.18 -6.20
CA ASP A 291 -10.47 8.48 -5.78
C ASP A 291 -10.51 9.50 -6.94
N SER A 292 -10.13 9.05 -8.14
CA SER A 292 -10.03 9.84 -9.38
C SER A 292 -9.10 11.04 -9.28
N ASN A 293 -8.18 11.03 -8.30
CA ASN A 293 -7.20 12.07 -8.09
C ASN A 293 -5.81 11.55 -8.48
N ALA A 294 -5.27 12.04 -9.59
CA ALA A 294 -3.94 11.68 -10.07
C ALA A 294 -2.81 12.17 -9.13
N CYS A 295 -3.14 12.91 -8.07
CA CYS A 295 -2.23 13.38 -7.03
C CYS A 295 -2.15 12.47 -5.82
N THR A 296 -2.83 11.34 -5.85
CA THR A 296 -2.84 10.35 -4.78
C THR A 296 -2.41 8.99 -5.33
N THR A 297 -1.93 8.14 -4.43
CA THR A 297 -1.55 6.76 -4.72
C THR A 297 -1.92 5.86 -3.55
N GLY A 298 -2.05 4.57 -3.82
CA GLY A 298 -2.48 3.61 -2.80
C GLY A 298 -3.91 3.88 -2.32
N ASP A 299 -4.79 4.27 -3.23
CA ASP A 299 -6.19 4.60 -2.94
C ASP A 299 -6.90 3.41 -2.28
N ALA A 300 -7.41 3.66 -1.07
CA ALA A 300 -8.14 2.68 -0.28
C ALA A 300 -9.36 3.32 0.37
N CYS A 301 -10.38 2.51 0.60
CA CYS A 301 -11.55 2.94 1.35
C CYS A 301 -11.16 3.23 2.80
N ALA A 302 -11.60 4.38 3.30
CA ALA A 302 -11.46 4.79 4.69
C ALA A 302 -12.70 5.58 5.10
N GLY A 303 -13.48 5.05 6.06
CA GLY A 303 -14.64 5.74 6.62
C GLY A 303 -15.72 6.06 5.58
N GLY A 304 -16.00 5.13 4.67
CA GLY A 304 -17.05 5.30 3.67
C GLY A 304 -16.65 6.04 2.39
N SER A 305 -15.39 6.44 2.25
CA SER A 305 -14.89 7.22 1.10
C SER A 305 -13.57 6.65 0.58
N CYS A 306 -13.34 6.81 -0.72
CA CYS A 306 -12.05 6.46 -1.30
C CYS A 306 -11.02 7.56 -1.04
N THR A 307 -9.88 7.20 -0.45
CA THR A 307 -8.79 8.15 -0.13
C THR A 307 -7.44 7.55 -0.46
N GLY A 308 -6.54 8.32 -1.07
CA GLY A 308 -5.15 7.92 -1.27
C GLY A 308 -4.12 8.79 -0.56
N ALA A 309 -2.87 8.32 -0.56
CA ALA A 309 -1.73 9.07 -0.01
C ALA A 309 -1.21 10.08 -1.05
N PRO A 310 -0.91 11.34 -0.65
CA PRO A 310 -0.46 12.35 -1.59
C PRO A 310 0.88 11.98 -2.23
N VAL A 311 0.98 12.14 -3.55
CA VAL A 311 2.25 11.97 -4.28
C VAL A 311 3.09 13.24 -4.19
N SER A 312 4.41 13.07 -4.06
CA SER A 312 5.34 14.19 -4.19
C SER A 312 5.56 14.51 -5.66
N CYS A 313 5.34 15.76 -6.05
CA CYS A 313 5.66 16.26 -7.39
C CYS A 313 7.01 16.98 -7.47
N ASP A 314 7.76 17.01 -6.37
CA ASP A 314 9.09 17.62 -6.34
C ASP A 314 10.03 16.89 -7.31
N ASP A 315 10.44 17.58 -8.37
CA ASP A 315 11.38 17.04 -9.36
C ASP A 315 12.85 17.37 -9.04
N THR A 316 13.09 17.89 -7.83
CA THR A 316 14.38 18.32 -7.29
C THR A 316 14.99 19.52 -8.02
N ASN A 317 14.30 20.11 -8.99
CA ASN A 317 14.75 21.31 -9.67
C ASN A 317 14.17 22.56 -9.00
N PRO A 318 14.97 23.36 -8.29
CA PRO A 318 14.46 24.57 -7.65
C PRO A 318 14.11 25.69 -8.64
N CYS A 319 14.27 25.46 -9.95
CA CYS A 319 13.82 26.32 -11.02
C CYS A 319 12.49 25.92 -11.66
N THR A 320 11.80 24.94 -11.09
CA THR A 320 10.40 24.62 -11.39
C THR A 320 9.53 24.93 -10.19
N ALA A 321 8.31 25.37 -10.47
CA ALA A 321 7.23 25.43 -9.52
C ALA A 321 6.42 24.15 -9.67
N ASP A 322 6.59 23.25 -8.70
CA ASP A 322 5.95 21.95 -8.71
C ASP A 322 4.59 22.03 -8.05
N SER A 323 3.59 21.48 -8.72
CA SER A 323 2.23 21.43 -8.21
C SER A 323 1.53 20.19 -8.72
N CYS A 324 0.58 19.69 -7.93
CA CYS A 324 -0.22 18.56 -8.35
C CYS A 324 -1.64 19.00 -8.68
N VAL A 325 -2.11 18.63 -9.88
CA VAL A 325 -3.46 18.91 -10.36
C VAL A 325 -4.26 17.61 -10.36
N PRO A 326 -5.37 17.49 -9.60
CA PRO A 326 -6.09 16.22 -9.45
C PRO A 326 -6.48 15.51 -10.76
N ALA A 327 -6.78 16.28 -11.81
CA ALA A 327 -7.17 15.71 -13.10
C ALA A 327 -6.00 15.24 -13.97
N THR A 328 -4.79 15.79 -13.80
CA THR A 328 -3.66 15.57 -14.71
C THR A 328 -2.39 15.07 -14.02
N GLY A 329 -2.36 15.06 -12.69
CA GLY A 329 -1.21 14.65 -11.88
C GLY A 329 -0.19 15.76 -11.70
N CYS A 330 1.07 15.36 -11.52
CA CYS A 330 2.18 16.30 -11.28
C CYS A 330 2.45 17.20 -12.48
N THR A 331 2.68 18.49 -12.17
CA THR A 331 3.00 19.53 -13.13
C THR A 331 4.16 20.36 -12.60
N ASN A 332 5.21 20.50 -13.41
CA ASN A 332 6.42 21.23 -13.05
C ASN A 332 6.53 22.42 -13.99
N THR A 333 6.15 23.59 -13.50
CA THR A 333 6.10 24.79 -14.33
C THR A 333 7.44 25.51 -14.26
N PRO A 334 8.15 25.73 -15.39
CA PRO A 334 9.39 26.49 -15.37
C PRO A 334 9.19 27.87 -14.73
N MET A 335 10.04 28.20 -13.77
CA MET A 335 10.08 29.55 -13.21
C MET A 335 10.62 30.54 -14.23
N ALA A 336 10.39 31.84 -13.97
CA ALA A 336 10.94 32.89 -14.80
C ALA A 336 12.48 32.85 -14.81
N GLU A 337 13.07 33.17 -15.96
CA GLU A 337 14.51 33.41 -16.06
C GLU A 337 14.95 34.45 -15.03
N HIS A 338 16.10 34.22 -14.40
CA HIS A 338 16.64 35.00 -13.28
C HIS A 338 15.86 34.93 -11.95
N ALA A 339 14.84 34.08 -11.83
CA ALA A 339 14.26 33.77 -10.54
C ALA A 339 15.32 33.20 -9.59
N SER A 340 15.17 33.46 -8.29
CA SER A 340 16.08 32.94 -7.27
C SER A 340 15.72 31.49 -6.96
N CYS A 341 16.71 30.60 -6.95
CA CYS A 341 16.51 29.15 -6.83
C CYS A 341 17.37 28.49 -5.74
N GLY A 342 17.96 29.28 -4.85
CA GLY A 342 18.79 28.74 -3.78
C GLY A 342 19.50 29.84 -3.01
N ALA A 343 20.82 29.73 -2.87
CA ALA A 343 21.66 30.76 -2.26
C ALA A 343 21.48 32.11 -2.97
N SER A 344 21.92 33.20 -2.33
CA SER A 344 21.59 34.58 -2.76
C SER A 344 21.98 34.94 -4.21
N TYR A 345 22.81 34.14 -4.88
CA TYR A 345 23.34 34.39 -6.22
C TYR A 345 23.04 33.29 -7.24
N GLU A 346 22.33 32.26 -6.80
CA GLU A 346 21.84 31.21 -7.68
C GLU A 346 20.58 31.70 -8.39
N ARG A 347 20.57 31.52 -9.72
CA ARG A 347 19.51 32.00 -10.60
C ARG A 347 19.11 30.92 -11.58
N CYS A 348 17.83 30.91 -11.94
CA CYS A 348 17.33 30.08 -13.01
C CYS A 348 17.81 30.60 -14.35
N CYS A 349 18.68 29.82 -14.98
CA CYS A 349 19.22 30.09 -16.29
C CYS A 349 18.98 28.89 -17.21
N GLY A 350 18.08 29.01 -18.17
CA GLY A 350 17.72 27.90 -19.07
C GLY A 350 17.14 26.70 -18.32
N GLY A 351 16.36 26.96 -17.26
CA GLY A 351 15.72 25.92 -16.44
C GLY A 351 16.63 25.22 -15.42
N ALA A 352 17.91 25.60 -15.33
CA ALA A 352 18.83 25.09 -14.31
C ALA A 352 19.16 26.16 -13.28
N CYS A 353 19.38 25.74 -12.03
CA CYS A 353 19.83 26.63 -10.97
C CYS A 353 21.34 26.80 -11.02
N ILE A 354 21.79 28.00 -11.39
CA ILE A 354 23.21 28.29 -11.65
C ILE A 354 23.71 29.39 -10.73
N ASP A 355 24.87 29.16 -10.09
CA ASP A 355 25.60 30.22 -9.39
C ASP A 355 26.25 31.18 -10.41
N THR A 356 25.62 32.34 -10.56
CA THR A 356 26.07 33.38 -11.50
C THR A 356 27.37 34.07 -11.09
N ARG A 357 27.98 33.73 -9.95
CA ARG A 357 29.26 34.31 -9.49
C ARG A 357 30.50 33.51 -9.87
N SER A 358 30.34 32.21 -10.04
CA SER A 358 31.43 31.28 -10.30
C SER A 358 31.30 30.62 -11.67
N SER A 359 30.08 30.55 -12.22
CA SER A 359 29.83 30.00 -13.54
C SER A 359 30.45 30.87 -14.64
N THR A 360 31.44 30.31 -15.35
CA THR A 360 32.04 30.95 -16.52
C THR A 360 31.05 31.10 -17.68
N SER A 361 29.95 30.34 -17.68
CA SER A 361 28.94 30.37 -18.75
C SER A 361 27.74 31.29 -18.43
N HIS A 362 27.64 31.75 -17.18
CA HIS A 362 26.55 32.59 -16.67
C HIS A 362 27.09 33.71 -15.77
N CYS A 363 28.22 34.30 -16.15
CA CYS A 363 28.98 35.19 -15.30
C CYS A 363 28.29 36.55 -15.12
N GLY A 364 27.77 36.78 -13.91
CA GLY A 364 26.99 37.98 -13.57
C GLY A 364 25.56 37.99 -14.11
N GLY A 365 25.12 36.94 -14.80
CA GLY A 365 23.79 36.83 -15.37
C GLY A 365 23.65 35.68 -16.36
N CYS A 366 22.41 35.30 -16.70
CA CYS A 366 22.18 34.15 -17.55
C CYS A 366 22.69 34.39 -18.99
N GLY A 367 23.42 33.42 -19.54
CA GLY A 367 23.95 33.45 -20.90
C GLY A 367 25.19 34.32 -21.10
N ILE A 368 25.73 34.92 -20.03
CA ILE A 368 26.96 35.70 -20.09
C ILE A 368 28.16 34.75 -20.01
N ASN A 369 28.69 34.39 -21.18
CA ASN A 369 29.83 33.48 -21.28
C ASN A 369 31.15 34.26 -21.25
N CYS A 370 32.04 33.88 -20.35
CA CYS A 370 33.42 34.31 -20.37
C CYS A 370 34.16 33.68 -21.56
N ALA A 371 34.98 34.48 -22.24
CA ALA A 371 35.81 33.96 -23.32
C ALA A 371 36.84 32.94 -22.79
N ALA A 372 37.36 32.09 -23.67
CA ALA A 372 38.36 31.10 -23.29
C ALA A 372 39.58 31.76 -22.62
N GLY A 373 39.96 31.29 -21.42
CA GLY A 373 41.04 31.87 -20.62
C GLY A 373 40.62 32.94 -19.60
N PHE A 374 39.33 33.29 -19.57
CA PHE A 374 38.75 34.15 -18.56
C PHE A 374 38.00 33.33 -17.50
N ALA A 375 38.14 33.69 -16.23
CA ALA A 375 37.36 33.16 -15.12
C ALA A 375 36.25 34.12 -14.74
N CYS A 376 35.15 33.58 -14.22
CA CYS A 376 34.13 34.40 -13.58
C CYS A 376 34.54 34.70 -12.15
N VAL A 377 34.58 35.98 -11.80
CA VAL A 377 35.02 36.43 -10.47
C VAL A 377 34.13 37.54 -9.93
N ASN A 378 34.03 37.59 -8.61
CA ASN A 378 33.24 38.60 -7.92
C ASN A 378 34.17 39.60 -7.22
N TYR A 379 34.14 40.85 -7.67
CA TYR A 379 34.87 41.97 -7.08
C TYR A 379 33.87 42.99 -6.51
N SER A 380 33.90 43.17 -5.19
CA SER A 380 33.09 44.17 -4.47
C SER A 380 31.59 44.13 -4.81
N GLY A 381 31.02 42.93 -5.03
CA GLY A 381 29.60 42.75 -5.34
C GLY A 381 29.25 42.84 -6.82
N ARG A 382 30.21 43.12 -7.70
CA ARG A 382 30.06 43.03 -9.16
C ARG A 382 30.71 41.75 -9.65
N THR A 383 30.01 41.00 -10.48
CA THR A 383 30.56 39.80 -11.12
C THR A 383 30.95 40.12 -12.56
N VAL A 384 32.17 39.78 -12.95
CA VAL A 384 32.77 40.08 -14.26
C VAL A 384 33.66 38.92 -14.72
N CYS A 385 33.88 38.82 -16.03
CA CYS A 385 34.82 37.88 -16.62
C CYS A 385 36.22 38.49 -16.63
N GLU A 386 37.17 37.84 -15.97
CA GLU A 386 38.53 38.36 -15.77
C GLU A 386 39.59 37.38 -16.26
N CYS A 387 40.74 37.88 -16.72
CA CYS A 387 41.80 37.00 -17.21
C CYS A 387 42.43 36.21 -16.05
N THR A 388 42.83 34.96 -16.32
CA THR A 388 43.48 34.07 -15.32
C THR A 388 45.00 34.00 -15.46
N GLY A 389 45.56 34.68 -16.48
CA GLY A 389 46.99 34.76 -16.71
C GLY A 389 47.35 35.42 -18.05
N ASN A 390 48.60 35.83 -18.19
CA ASN A 390 49.10 36.56 -19.37
C ASN A 390 48.88 35.79 -20.69
N ALA A 391 49.01 34.47 -20.66
CA ALA A 391 48.82 33.62 -21.85
C ALA A 391 47.37 33.65 -22.40
N HIS A 392 46.41 34.09 -21.59
CA HIS A 392 44.99 34.15 -21.94
C HIS A 392 44.53 35.51 -22.46
N CYS A 393 45.44 36.49 -22.50
CA CYS A 393 45.14 37.78 -23.10
C CYS A 393 45.19 37.70 -24.65
N PRO A 394 44.37 38.49 -25.36
CA PRO A 394 44.47 38.60 -26.82
C PRO A 394 45.88 39.05 -27.20
N GLY A 395 46.65 38.20 -27.91
CA GLY A 395 48.10 38.42 -28.18
C GLY A 395 49.05 37.59 -27.31
N GLY A 396 48.54 36.80 -26.35
CA GLY A 396 49.31 35.88 -25.51
C GLY A 396 50.24 36.62 -24.53
N ALA A 397 51.46 36.10 -24.34
CA ALA A 397 52.46 36.64 -23.40
C ALA A 397 52.88 38.12 -23.63
N GLN A 398 52.42 38.71 -24.73
CA GLN A 398 52.56 40.12 -25.09
C GLN A 398 51.66 41.06 -24.26
N HIS A 399 50.69 40.51 -23.53
CA HIS A 399 49.81 41.27 -22.65
C HIS A 399 49.94 40.79 -21.20
N ILE A 400 49.77 41.71 -20.27
CA ILE A 400 49.84 41.44 -18.83
C ILE A 400 48.43 41.42 -18.26
N CYS A 401 48.07 40.32 -17.60
CA CYS A 401 46.89 40.23 -16.77
C CYS A 401 47.19 40.90 -15.42
N SER A 402 46.61 42.07 -15.15
CA SER A 402 46.99 42.93 -14.01
C SER A 402 45.94 42.93 -12.89
N PRO A 403 46.29 42.58 -11.63
CA PRO A 403 45.33 42.46 -10.53
C PRO A 403 44.84 43.80 -9.95
N THR A 404 45.38 44.93 -10.39
CA THR A 404 45.18 46.23 -9.72
C THR A 404 43.92 46.99 -10.18
N TYR A 405 43.32 46.64 -11.33
CA TYR A 405 42.09 47.25 -11.86
C TYR A 405 41.28 46.25 -12.70
N ASP A 406 40.47 45.41 -12.03
CA ASP A 406 39.53 44.46 -12.64
C ASP A 406 40.18 43.42 -13.60
N LEU A 407 41.43 42.99 -13.34
CA LEU A 407 42.13 41.93 -14.11
C LEU A 407 41.88 41.98 -15.63
N HIS A 408 42.15 43.16 -16.21
CA HIS A 408 42.12 43.37 -17.65
C HIS A 408 43.48 43.08 -18.30
N CYS A 409 43.44 42.77 -19.60
CA CYS A 409 44.64 42.58 -20.41
C CYS A 409 45.24 43.92 -20.81
N GLY A 410 46.34 44.30 -20.15
CA GLY A 410 47.13 45.49 -20.48
C GLY A 410 48.27 45.21 -21.46
N CYS A 411 48.82 46.25 -22.08
CA CYS A 411 50.01 46.11 -22.93
C CYS A 411 51.27 45.81 -22.10
N ARG A 412 52.14 44.93 -22.58
CA ARG A 412 53.43 44.66 -21.91
C ARG A 412 54.49 45.71 -22.25
N ASP A 413 54.51 46.16 -23.49
CA ASP A 413 55.43 47.16 -24.03
C ASP A 413 54.82 47.81 -25.29
N SER A 414 55.48 48.84 -25.84
CA SER A 414 54.94 49.56 -27.00
C SER A 414 54.89 48.73 -28.29
N THR A 415 55.54 47.56 -28.37
CA THR A 415 55.51 46.71 -29.58
C THR A 415 54.17 46.04 -29.80
N VAL A 416 53.35 45.95 -28.76
CA VAL A 416 52.03 45.31 -28.80
C VAL A 416 50.91 46.33 -29.07
N CYS A 417 51.26 47.62 -29.08
CA CYS A 417 50.34 48.70 -29.36
C CYS A 417 50.26 48.99 -30.87
N PRO A 418 49.06 49.24 -31.44
CA PRO A 418 48.92 49.65 -32.82
C PRO A 418 49.70 50.95 -33.07
N SER A 419 50.59 50.97 -34.06
CA SER A 419 51.30 52.20 -34.44
C SER A 419 50.30 53.31 -34.79
N PRO A 420 50.48 54.55 -34.28
CA PRO A 420 51.64 55.10 -33.58
C PRO A 420 51.55 55.08 -32.04
N MET A 421 50.64 54.32 -31.45
CA MET A 421 50.46 54.29 -30.00
C MET A 421 51.67 53.69 -29.28
N THR A 422 51.88 54.11 -28.03
CA THR A 422 52.88 53.56 -27.12
C THR A 422 52.20 52.99 -25.87
N CYS A 423 52.84 51.99 -25.26
CA CYS A 423 52.35 51.42 -24.02
C CYS A 423 52.80 52.30 -22.86
N VAL A 424 51.85 52.75 -22.05
CA VAL A 424 52.15 53.52 -20.84
C VAL A 424 52.15 52.57 -19.66
N ASP A 425 53.31 52.48 -18.99
CA ASP A 425 53.43 51.85 -17.68
C ASP A 425 53.01 52.85 -16.60
N ILE A 426 51.93 52.54 -15.90
CA ILE A 426 51.46 53.34 -14.78
C ILE A 426 51.72 52.51 -13.53
N ALA A 427 52.63 52.99 -12.68
CA ALA A 427 52.95 52.34 -11.43
C ALA A 427 51.69 52.12 -10.58
N GLY A 428 51.30 50.86 -10.44
CA GLY A 428 50.11 50.46 -9.69
C GLY A 428 48.79 50.52 -10.48
N ALA A 429 48.80 50.75 -11.80
CA ALA A 429 47.60 50.69 -12.64
C ALA A 429 47.75 49.80 -13.89
N LEU A 430 46.68 49.68 -14.68
CA LEU A 430 46.67 48.85 -15.87
C LEU A 430 47.43 49.53 -17.01
N ASN A 431 48.40 48.84 -17.61
CA ASN A 431 49.11 49.35 -18.78
C ASN A 431 48.16 49.42 -19.98
N TYR A 432 48.10 50.56 -20.67
CA TYR A 432 47.25 50.72 -21.86
C TYR A 432 48.01 51.42 -22.99
N CYS A 433 47.57 51.15 -24.22
CA CYS A 433 48.09 51.81 -25.41
C CYS A 433 47.48 53.20 -25.53
N THR A 434 48.32 54.22 -25.68
CA THR A 434 47.89 55.61 -25.90
C THR A 434 48.68 56.26 -27.02
N TYR A 435 48.12 57.30 -27.63
CA TYR A 435 48.74 58.03 -28.73
C TYR A 435 49.87 58.95 -28.28
#